data_AF-A0A6B3HYB7-F1
#
_entry.id   AF-A0A6B3HYB7-F1
#
_cell.length_a   1.000
_cell.length_b   1.000
_cell.length_c   1.000
_cell.angle_alpha   90.00
_cell.angle_beta   90.00
_cell.angle_gamma   90.00
#
_symmetry.space_group_name_H-M   'P 1'
#
loop_
_entity.id
_entity.type
_entity.pdbx_description
1 polymer ?
#
loop_
_entity_poly.entity_id
_entity_poly.type
_entity_poly.pdbx_seq_one_letter_code
_entity_poly.pdbx_strand_id
1 'polypeptide(L)'
;DPAVFDIQDDYMAEPFAKYPKIEAQFRKAAQQPGKFFMNYVSTAALMPPRWNADRLNPQVHSFLERSETAGWTGLGIVPLDYPNQRGGLVESLIRHNPVG
;
A
#
# COMPACT_ATOMS: atom_id res chain seq x y z
N ASP A 1 7.41 -8.30 -17.33
CA ASP A 1 6.25 -9.05 -17.86
C ASP A 1 5.02 -8.75 -16.99
N PRO A 2 3.99 -8.06 -17.51
CA PRO A 2 2.74 -7.75 -16.80
C PRO A 2 1.94 -8.99 -16.35
N ALA A 3 2.23 -10.16 -16.93
CA ALA A 3 1.63 -11.42 -16.49
C ALA A 3 2.18 -11.86 -15.12
N VAL A 4 3.42 -11.46 -14.79
CA VAL A 4 4.13 -11.85 -13.57
C VAL A 4 4.21 -10.71 -12.56
N PHE A 5 4.36 -9.46 -13.01
CA PHE A 5 4.54 -8.28 -12.16
C PHE A 5 3.42 -7.26 -12.39
N ASP A 6 2.86 -6.74 -11.31
CA ASP A 6 1.92 -5.60 -11.35
C ASP A 6 2.38 -4.53 -10.35
N ILE A 7 2.78 -3.38 -10.88
CA ILE A 7 3.43 -2.31 -10.13
C ILE A 7 2.56 -1.06 -10.19
N GLN A 8 2.20 -0.55 -9.01
CA GLN A 8 1.66 0.79 -8.85
C GLN A 8 2.78 1.69 -8.31
N ASP A 9 3.32 2.55 -9.18
CA ASP A 9 4.36 3.53 -8.83
C ASP A 9 4.11 4.91 -9.46
N ASP A 10 2.90 5.43 -9.31
CA ASP A 10 2.63 6.82 -9.69
C ASP A 10 3.24 7.80 -8.67
N TYR A 11 4.55 7.92 -8.67
CA TYR A 11 5.30 8.69 -7.66
C TYR A 11 5.12 10.21 -7.77
N MET A 12 4.49 10.70 -8.85
CA MET A 12 4.22 12.13 -9.08
C MET A 12 2.77 12.52 -8.77
N ALA A 13 1.90 11.57 -8.47
CA ALA A 13 0.55 11.86 -8.01
C ALA A 13 0.57 12.43 -6.59
N GLU A 14 -0.11 13.56 -6.40
CA GLU A 14 -0.39 14.11 -5.07
C GLU A 14 -1.18 13.10 -4.21
N PRO A 15 -1.09 13.18 -2.86
CA PRO A 15 -1.73 12.23 -1.96
C PRO A 15 -3.19 11.90 -2.27
N PHE A 16 -3.99 12.89 -2.66
CA PHE A 16 -5.41 12.70 -2.99
C PHE A 16 -5.62 11.84 -4.25
N ALA A 17 -4.80 12.05 -5.28
CA ALA A 17 -4.86 11.27 -6.51
C ALA A 17 -4.14 9.90 -6.37
N LYS A 18 -3.15 9.83 -5.49
CA LYS A 18 -2.35 8.64 -5.22
C LYS A 18 -3.11 7.58 -4.42
N TYR A 19 -3.82 7.99 -3.37
CA TYR A 19 -4.48 7.04 -2.46
C TYR A 19 -5.44 6.05 -3.16
N PRO A 20 -6.33 6.47 -4.07
CA PRO A 20 -7.21 5.53 -4.79
C PRO A 20 -6.45 4.46 -5.58
N LYS A 21 -5.25 4.78 -6.10
CA LYS A 21 -4.39 3.82 -6.82
C LYS A 21 -3.77 2.80 -5.87
N ILE A 22 -3.35 3.25 -4.70
CA ILE A 22 -2.84 2.37 -3.63
C ILE A 22 -3.94 1.38 -3.22
N GLU A 23 -5.14 1.87 -2.94
CA GLU A 23 -6.27 1.03 -2.53
C GLU A 23 -6.65 0.01 -3.61
N ALA A 24 -6.73 0.46 -4.87
CA ALA A 24 -7.03 -0.41 -5.99
C ALA A 24 -5.98 -1.52 -6.17
N GLN A 25 -4.69 -1.22 -5.94
CA GLN A 25 -3.63 -2.22 -6.05
C GLN A 25 -3.72 -3.27 -4.94
N PHE A 26 -4.07 -2.88 -3.70
CA PHE A 26 -4.34 -3.86 -2.64
C PHE A 26 -5.51 -4.79 -2.98
N ARG A 27 -6.60 -4.23 -3.51
CA ARG A 27 -7.77 -5.02 -3.96
C ARG A 27 -7.39 -6.01 -5.05
N LYS A 28 -6.58 -5.59 -6.04
CA LYS A 28 -6.07 -6.50 -7.07
C LYS A 28 -5.20 -7.61 -6.47
N ALA A 29 -4.29 -7.27 -5.57
CA ALA A 29 -3.39 -8.26 -4.95
C ALA A 29 -4.16 -9.35 -4.22
N ALA A 30 -5.17 -8.98 -3.44
CA ALA A 30 -6.03 -9.93 -2.73
C ALA A 30 -6.88 -10.82 -3.67
N GLN A 31 -7.24 -10.32 -4.86
CA GLN A 31 -8.12 -11.04 -5.81
C GLN A 31 -7.36 -11.86 -6.86
N GLN A 32 -6.07 -11.60 -7.06
CA GLN A 32 -5.27 -12.21 -8.12
C GLN A 32 -3.98 -12.84 -7.54
N PRO A 33 -4.09 -13.87 -6.69
CA PRO A 33 -2.92 -14.52 -6.12
C PRO A 33 -2.00 -15.09 -7.21
N GLY A 34 -0.69 -15.12 -6.93
CA GLY A 34 0.33 -15.69 -7.83
C GLY A 34 1.11 -14.67 -8.67
N LYS A 35 0.66 -13.42 -8.75
CA LYS A 35 1.46 -12.32 -9.31
C LYS A 35 2.31 -11.64 -8.23
N PHE A 36 3.41 -11.04 -8.66
CA PHE A 36 4.25 -10.21 -7.83
C PHE A 36 3.75 -8.76 -7.86
N PHE A 37 2.99 -8.38 -6.83
CA PHE A 37 2.50 -7.01 -6.67
C PHE A 37 3.51 -6.13 -5.95
N MET A 38 3.67 -4.90 -6.44
CA MET A 38 4.41 -3.85 -5.75
C MET A 38 3.55 -2.58 -5.70
N ASN A 39 3.30 -2.08 -4.50
CA ASN A 39 2.41 -0.95 -4.26
C ASN A 39 3.17 0.16 -3.54
N TYR A 40 3.71 1.11 -4.30
CA TYR A 40 4.41 2.25 -3.70
C TYR A 40 3.39 3.20 -3.08
N VAL A 41 3.49 3.32 -1.75
CA VAL A 41 2.74 4.31 -0.97
C VAL A 41 3.44 5.66 -0.98
N SER A 42 4.76 5.68 -1.21
CA SER A 42 5.57 6.89 -1.33
C SER A 42 5.15 7.76 -2.54
N THR A 43 5.37 9.07 -2.41
CA THR A 43 5.19 10.05 -3.49
C THR A 43 6.09 11.26 -3.29
N ALA A 44 6.67 11.75 -4.38
CA ALA A 44 7.51 12.93 -4.44
C ALA A 44 6.72 14.19 -4.88
N ALA A 45 5.40 14.10 -5.00
CA ALA A 45 4.56 15.16 -5.54
C ALA A 45 4.48 16.38 -4.60
N LEU A 46 4.89 17.54 -5.13
CA LEU A 46 4.56 18.92 -4.74
C LEU A 46 4.78 19.36 -3.26
N MET A 47 5.13 18.44 -2.38
CA MET A 47 5.39 18.65 -0.96
C MET A 47 6.59 17.81 -0.51
N PRO A 48 7.24 18.14 0.61
CA PRO A 48 8.26 17.29 1.20
C PRO A 48 7.74 15.86 1.41
N PRO A 49 8.53 14.81 1.14
CA PRO A 49 8.09 13.41 1.28
C PRO A 49 7.47 13.10 2.64
N ARG A 50 7.97 13.74 3.70
CA ARG A 50 7.41 13.58 5.03
C ARG A 50 5.94 14.00 5.13
N TRP A 51 5.57 15.13 4.53
CA TRP A 51 4.19 15.63 4.55
C TRP A 51 3.25 14.74 3.73
N ASN A 52 3.75 14.18 2.63
CA ASN A 52 3.03 13.20 1.84
C ASN A 52 2.76 11.92 2.65
N ALA A 53 3.79 11.40 3.34
CA ALA A 53 3.67 10.22 4.20
C ALA A 53 2.68 10.44 5.35
N ASP A 54 2.71 11.61 6.00
CA ASP A 54 1.77 11.95 7.09
C ASP A 54 0.31 12.03 6.60
N ARG A 55 0.07 12.21 5.29
CA ARG A 55 -1.27 12.13 4.67
C ARG A 55 -1.65 10.72 4.22
N LEU A 56 -0.71 9.97 3.65
CA LEU A 56 -0.98 8.66 3.04
C LEU A 56 -0.95 7.50 4.05
N ASN A 57 0.04 7.45 4.92
CA ASN A 57 0.22 6.34 5.87
C ASN A 57 -0.99 6.14 6.79
N PRO A 58 -1.65 7.20 7.33
CA PRO A 58 -2.89 7.04 8.09
C PRO A 58 -4.05 6.45 7.28
N GLN A 59 -4.19 6.83 6.01
CA GLN A 59 -5.26 6.33 5.15
C GLN A 59 -5.04 4.85 4.83
N VAL A 60 -3.80 4.47 4.48
CA VAL A 60 -3.43 3.08 4.24
C VAL A 60 -3.63 2.23 5.50
N HIS A 61 -3.16 2.70 6.66
CA HIS A 61 -3.37 1.98 7.92
C HIS A 61 -4.86 1.82 8.21
N SER A 62 -5.66 2.90 8.08
CA SER A 62 -7.11 2.83 8.30
C SER A 62 -7.83 1.91 7.32
N PHE A 63 -7.33 1.77 6.09
CA PHE A 63 -7.89 0.83 5.10
C PHE A 63 -7.62 -0.62 5.50
N LEU A 64 -6.38 -0.93 5.91
CA LEU A 64 -5.98 -2.28 6.31
C LEU A 64 -6.68 -2.77 7.58
N GLU A 65 -7.10 -1.86 8.47
CA GLU A 65 -7.88 -2.19 9.68
C GLU A 65 -9.37 -2.44 9.45
N ARG A 66 -9.87 -2.31 8.22
CA ARG A 66 -11.30 -2.52 7.94
C ARG A 66 -11.66 -4.00 8.03
N SER A 67 -12.93 -4.27 8.32
CA SER A 67 -13.44 -5.64 8.27
C SER A 67 -13.36 -6.24 6.86
N GLU A 68 -13.41 -5.42 5.80
CA GLU A 68 -13.33 -5.87 4.41
C GLU A 68 -11.97 -6.49 4.05
N THR A 69 -10.90 -6.02 4.68
CA THR A 69 -9.52 -6.49 4.45
C THR A 69 -9.16 -7.66 5.36
N ALA A 70 -9.99 -7.96 6.36
CA ALA A 70 -9.76 -9.06 7.28
C ALA A 70 -9.63 -10.38 6.51
N GLY A 71 -8.52 -11.09 6.75
CA GLY A 71 -8.22 -12.37 6.08
C GLY A 71 -7.65 -12.25 4.68
N TRP A 72 -7.48 -11.04 4.12
CA TRP A 72 -6.69 -10.89 2.90
C TRP A 72 -5.26 -11.33 3.17
N THR A 73 -4.67 -12.05 2.22
CA THR A 73 -3.26 -12.44 2.26
C THR A 73 -2.58 -12.10 0.95
N GLY A 74 -1.25 -12.02 0.96
CA GLY A 74 -0.47 -11.85 -0.27
C GLY A 74 -0.60 -10.47 -0.90
N LEU A 75 -0.61 -9.41 -0.08
CA LEU A 75 -0.71 -8.01 -0.56
C LEU A 75 0.50 -7.51 -1.36
N GLY A 76 1.53 -8.34 -1.52
CA GLY A 76 2.76 -8.01 -2.23
C GLY A 76 3.73 -7.17 -1.40
N ILE A 77 4.61 -6.44 -2.08
CA ILE A 77 5.60 -5.57 -1.46
C ILE A 77 5.04 -4.14 -1.39
N VAL A 78 5.18 -3.52 -0.22
CA VAL A 78 4.66 -2.17 0.04
C VAL A 78 5.80 -1.24 0.47
N PRO A 79 6.50 -0.59 -0.48
CA PRO A 79 7.46 0.46 -0.16
C PRO A 79 6.74 1.67 0.47
N LEU A 80 7.30 2.14 1.59
CA LEU A 80 6.75 3.21 2.42
C LEU A 80 7.80 4.28 2.69
N ASP A 81 7.37 5.54 2.69
CA ASP A 81 8.12 6.63 3.32
C ASP A 81 7.80 6.68 4.82
N TYR A 82 8.84 6.79 5.65
CA TYR A 82 8.71 6.94 7.10
C TYR A 82 7.82 5.88 7.79
N PRO A 83 8.08 4.57 7.61
CA PRO A 83 7.19 3.49 8.08
C PRO A 83 6.96 3.50 9.59
N ASN A 84 7.95 3.97 10.37
CA ASN A 84 7.90 3.97 11.84
C ASN A 84 7.13 5.17 12.44
N GLN A 85 6.61 6.06 11.60
CA GLN A 85 5.97 7.31 12.06
C GLN A 85 4.46 7.19 12.21
N ARG A 86 3.85 6.18 11.57
CA ARG A 86 2.48 5.76 11.84
C ARG A 86 2.52 4.42 12.56
N GLY A 87 2.44 4.44 13.88
CA GLY A 87 2.39 3.21 14.68
C GLY A 87 1.27 2.27 14.21
N GLY A 88 1.56 0.97 14.20
CA GLY A 88 0.63 -0.08 13.77
C GLY A 88 0.57 -0.34 12.26
N LEU A 89 1.09 0.57 11.40
CA LEU A 89 0.99 0.39 9.95
C LEU A 89 1.79 -0.82 9.46
N VAL A 90 3.04 -0.95 9.92
CA VAL A 90 3.91 -2.07 9.54
C VAL A 90 3.34 -3.38 10.05
N GLU A 91 2.85 -3.40 11.29
CA GLU A 91 2.22 -4.57 11.90
C GLU A 91 0.93 -4.97 11.15
N SER A 92 0.14 -4.00 10.69
CA SER A 92 -1.06 -4.25 9.89
C SER A 92 -0.73 -4.87 8.54
N LEU A 93 0.32 -4.39 7.87
CA LEU A 93 0.82 -5.01 6.64
C LEU A 93 1.31 -6.45 6.88
N ILE A 94 2.08 -6.67 7.94
CA ILE A 94 2.63 -8.00 8.28
C ILE A 94 1.51 -9.02 8.58
N ARG A 95 0.39 -8.60 9.17
CA ARG A 95 -0.77 -9.49 9.42
C ARG A 95 -1.39 -10.09 8.15
N HIS A 96 -1.11 -9.52 6.98
CA HIS A 96 -1.55 -10.06 5.69
C HIS A 96 -0.53 -11.01 5.03
N ASN A 97 0.54 -11.39 5.72
CA ASN A 97 1.37 -12.48 5.27
C ASN A 97 0.63 -13.82 5.47
N PRO A 98 0.66 -14.72 4.48
CA PRO A 98 0.07 -16.05 4.64
C PRO A 98 0.74 -16.78 5.81
N VAL A 99 -0.07 -17.44 6.65
CA VAL A 99 0.43 -18.43 7.60
C VAL A 99 0.66 -19.73 6.82
N GLY A 100 1.88 -20.27 6.93
CA GLY A 100 2.27 -21.52 6.26
C GLY A 100 1.57 -22.74 6.82
#